data_AF-A0AAW8M6R8-F1
#
_entry.id   AF-A0AAW8M6R8-F1
#
_cell.length_a   1.000
_cell.length_b   1.000
_cell.length_c   1.000
_cell.angle_alpha   90.00
_cell.angle_beta   90.00
_cell.angle_gamma   90.00
#
_symmetry.space_group_name_H-M   'P 1'
#
loop_
_entity.id
_entity.type
_entity.pdbx_description
1 polymer ?
#
loop_
_entity_poly.entity_id
_entity_poly.type
_entity_poly.pdbx_seq_one_letter_code
_entity_poly.pdbx_strand_id
1 'polypeptide(L)'
;MSWTPPVHVLLSPITGDDETQIKQLQLKPLYYAAQKDALARAGDEEDDQFFELAKLATGLSVKELDQLKRPDYVSIAQYVHEMSTRPTSHFLEQVDGAPADPDQVQLLQPLNAAGRSVTSLSLEMPILRATKAMKKLKTAKERAEFITAHCTGLMLPDLDLLTVPDWTQLQVRIDDFLNKPADFFRSATSK
;
A
#
# COMPACT_ATOMS: atom_id res chain seq x y z
N MET A 1 -10.34 -12.63 -8.65
CA MET A 1 -8.90 -12.97 -8.82
C MET A 1 -8.10 -12.01 -7.95
N SER A 2 -6.97 -12.44 -7.36
CA SER A 2 -6.05 -11.52 -6.68
C SER A 2 -5.27 -10.72 -7.73
N TRP A 3 -5.19 -9.41 -7.55
CA TRP A 3 -4.43 -8.53 -8.44
C TRP A 3 -2.96 -8.95 -8.48
N THR A 4 -2.35 -8.89 -9.66
CA THR A 4 -0.92 -9.15 -9.85
C THR A 4 -0.27 -7.90 -10.41
N PRO A 5 0.90 -7.48 -9.86
CA PRO A 5 1.63 -6.35 -10.43
C PRO A 5 1.94 -6.57 -11.92
N PRO A 6 2.06 -5.49 -12.71
CA PRO A 6 2.37 -5.62 -14.13
C PRO A 6 3.82 -6.09 -14.34
N VAL A 7 4.04 -6.76 -15.48
CA VAL A 7 5.38 -7.04 -15.99
C VAL A 7 5.89 -5.81 -16.75
N HIS A 8 7.02 -5.25 -16.32
CA HIS A 8 7.70 -4.19 -17.05
C HIS A 8 8.64 -4.80 -18.08
N VAL A 9 8.41 -4.51 -19.36
CA VAL A 9 9.31 -4.91 -20.45
C VAL A 9 10.37 -3.82 -20.61
N LEU A 10 11.63 -4.18 -20.40
CA LEU A 10 12.73 -3.23 -20.51
C LEU A 10 12.95 -2.82 -21.96
N LEU A 11 13.07 -1.51 -22.19
CA LEU A 11 13.46 -0.98 -23.49
C LEU A 11 14.89 -1.38 -23.85
N SER A 12 15.77 -1.42 -22.84
CA SER A 12 17.15 -1.90 -22.97
C SER A 12 17.42 -3.01 -21.96
N PRO A 13 17.82 -4.22 -22.39
CA PRO A 13 18.19 -5.29 -21.48
C PRO A 13 19.34 -4.88 -20.56
N ILE A 14 19.31 -5.38 -19.33
CA ILE A 14 20.41 -5.25 -18.36
C ILE A 14 21.03 -6.61 -18.07
N THR A 15 22.23 -6.62 -17.50
CA THR A 15 22.90 -7.85 -17.06
C THR A 15 22.65 -8.04 -15.58
N GLY A 16 22.03 -9.17 -15.22
CA GLY A 16 21.80 -9.57 -13.85
C GLY A 16 23.08 -9.96 -13.13
N ASP A 17 23.02 -10.03 -11.80
CA ASP A 17 24.15 -10.45 -10.96
C ASP A 17 24.59 -11.91 -11.24
N ASP A 18 23.72 -12.72 -11.84
CA ASP A 18 23.99 -14.09 -12.31
C ASP A 18 24.50 -14.15 -13.77
N GLU A 19 24.90 -13.01 -14.33
CA GLU A 19 25.32 -12.80 -15.72
C GLU A 19 24.22 -13.06 -16.78
N THR A 20 22.97 -13.27 -16.35
CA THR A 20 21.86 -13.45 -17.29
C THR A 20 21.35 -12.11 -17.82
N GLN A 21 20.74 -12.14 -19.01
CA GLN A 21 20.14 -10.95 -19.61
C GLN A 21 18.70 -10.77 -19.13
N ILE A 22 18.46 -9.71 -18.39
CA ILE A 22 17.14 -9.33 -17.91
C ILE A 22 16.48 -8.43 -18.96
N LYS A 23 15.38 -8.90 -19.54
CA LYS A 23 14.59 -8.15 -20.55
C LYS A 23 13.22 -7.73 -20.02
N GLN A 24 12.77 -8.37 -18.96
CA GLN A 24 11.46 -8.16 -18.36
C GLN A 24 11.59 -8.30 -16.85
N LEU A 25 10.84 -7.47 -16.13
CA LEU A 25 10.81 -7.43 -14.68
C LEU A 25 9.38 -7.65 -14.22
N GLN A 26 9.16 -8.68 -13.42
CA GLN A 26 7.92 -8.79 -12.67
C GLN A 26 7.97 -7.78 -11.53
N LEU A 27 7.19 -6.70 -11.63
CA LEU A 27 7.12 -5.73 -10.55
C LEU A 27 6.49 -6.38 -9.31
N LYS A 28 6.77 -5.79 -8.15
CA LYS A 28 6.34 -6.27 -6.84
C LYS A 28 5.45 -5.22 -6.17
N PRO A 29 4.45 -5.64 -5.39
CA PRO A 29 3.67 -4.70 -4.59
C PRO A 29 4.57 -4.03 -3.55
N LEU A 30 4.26 -2.78 -3.21
CA LEU A 30 4.90 -2.07 -2.11
C LEU A 30 4.15 -2.35 -0.82
N TYR A 31 4.85 -2.88 0.17
CA TYR A 31 4.34 -3.13 1.52
C TYR A 31 4.62 -1.95 2.44
N TYR A 32 3.69 -1.67 3.36
CA TYR A 32 3.74 -0.53 4.26
C TYR A 32 5.04 -0.50 5.08
N ALA A 33 5.40 -1.62 5.73
CA ALA A 33 6.64 -1.68 6.52
C ALA A 33 7.89 -1.53 5.65
N ALA A 34 7.93 -2.20 4.49
CA ALA A 34 9.08 -2.13 3.59
C ALA A 34 9.30 -0.70 3.06
N GLN A 35 8.23 0.00 2.66
CA GLN A 35 8.29 1.40 2.25
C GLN A 35 8.77 2.29 3.39
N LYS A 36 8.18 2.15 4.57
CA LYS A 36 8.54 2.90 5.78
C LYS A 36 10.03 2.77 6.13
N ASP A 37 10.56 1.56 6.07
CA ASP A 37 11.97 1.29 6.33
C ASP A 37 12.88 1.82 5.21
N ALA A 38 12.44 1.74 3.95
CA ALA A 38 13.15 2.32 2.82
C ALA A 38 13.26 3.85 2.92
N LEU A 39 12.15 4.54 3.20
CA LEU A 39 12.13 5.99 3.36
C LEU A 39 12.98 6.44 4.56
N ALA A 40 12.94 5.69 5.66
CA ALA A 40 13.77 5.99 6.83
C ALA A 40 15.28 5.84 6.54
N ARG A 41 15.68 4.93 5.63
CA ARG A 41 17.07 4.77 5.20
C ARG A 41 17.52 5.87 4.23
N ALA A 42 16.64 6.28 3.31
CA ALA A 42 16.94 7.29 2.30
C ALA A 42 17.02 8.72 2.86
N GLY A 43 16.38 9.01 4.00
CA GLY A 43 16.33 10.36 4.55
C GLY A 43 15.34 11.25 3.80
N ASP A 44 15.66 12.53 3.62
CA ASP A 44 14.74 13.54 3.08
C ASP A 44 14.95 13.83 1.58
N GLU A 45 15.94 13.20 0.94
CA GLU A 45 16.23 13.41 -0.48
C GLU A 45 15.29 12.58 -1.36
N GLU A 46 14.50 13.27 -2.21
CA GLU A 46 13.44 12.65 -3.02
C GLU A 46 13.99 11.59 -3.99
N ASP A 47 15.14 11.87 -4.62
CA ASP A 47 15.78 10.95 -5.55
C ASP A 47 16.25 9.66 -4.85
N ASP A 48 16.82 9.77 -3.65
CA ASP A 48 17.26 8.63 -2.84
C ASP A 48 16.08 7.81 -2.31
N GLN A 49 15.02 8.48 -1.86
CA GLN A 49 13.77 7.82 -1.44
C GLN A 49 13.21 7.02 -2.60
N PHE A 50 13.12 7.65 -3.76
CA PHE A 50 12.60 7.03 -4.95
C PHE A 50 13.45 5.82 -5.38
N PHE A 51 14.78 5.93 -5.33
CA PHE A 51 15.69 4.83 -5.65
C PHE A 51 15.49 3.61 -4.74
N GLU A 52 15.35 3.82 -3.42
CA GLU A 52 15.05 2.74 -2.48
C GLU A 52 13.69 2.08 -2.75
N LEU A 53 12.67 2.86 -3.12
CA LEU A 53 11.36 2.32 -3.49
C LEU A 53 11.40 1.56 -4.82
N ALA A 54 12.18 2.03 -5.80
CA ALA A 54 12.38 1.33 -7.07
C ALA A 54 13.07 -0.04 -6.86
N LYS A 55 14.03 -0.13 -5.93
CA LYS A 55 14.62 -1.43 -5.52
C LYS A 55 13.58 -2.38 -4.96
N LEU A 56 12.65 -1.90 -4.12
CA LEU A 56 11.58 -2.73 -3.58
C LEU A 56 10.61 -3.20 -4.67
N ALA A 57 10.20 -2.28 -5.55
CA ALA A 57 9.25 -2.57 -6.62
C ALA A 57 9.80 -3.51 -7.70
N THR A 58 11.10 -3.46 -7.97
CA THR A 58 11.73 -4.29 -9.02
C THR A 58 12.38 -5.56 -8.46
N GLY A 59 12.84 -5.53 -7.21
CA GLY A 59 13.66 -6.58 -6.62
C GLY A 59 15.10 -6.63 -7.14
N LEU A 60 15.53 -5.63 -7.92
CA LEU A 60 16.87 -5.53 -8.47
C LEU A 60 17.88 -5.10 -7.41
N SER A 61 19.13 -5.54 -7.58
CA SER A 61 20.26 -5.03 -6.82
C SER A 61 20.59 -3.59 -7.23
N VAL A 62 21.37 -2.87 -6.42
CA VAL A 62 21.80 -1.50 -6.74
C VAL A 62 22.53 -1.47 -8.08
N LYS A 63 23.40 -2.45 -8.34
CA LYS A 63 24.17 -2.55 -9.58
C LYS A 63 23.28 -2.79 -10.79
N GLU A 64 22.24 -3.59 -10.64
CA GLU A 64 21.27 -3.84 -11.72
C GLU A 64 20.39 -2.62 -11.97
N LEU A 65 19.98 -1.92 -10.92
CA LEU A 65 19.17 -0.71 -11.04
C LEU A 65 19.95 0.43 -11.71
N ASP A 66 21.24 0.57 -11.41
CA ASP A 66 22.14 1.56 -12.05
C ASP A 66 22.37 1.29 -13.55
N GLN A 67 22.11 0.07 -14.03
CA GLN A 67 22.18 -0.25 -15.46
C GLN A 67 20.95 0.22 -16.24
N LEU A 68 19.84 0.51 -15.55
CA LEU A 68 18.60 0.92 -16.20
C LEU A 68 18.79 2.20 -17.01
N LYS A 69 18.18 2.22 -18.18
CA LYS A 69 18.10 3.45 -18.96
C LYS A 69 17.02 4.36 -18.38
N ARG A 70 17.22 5.68 -18.54
CA ARG A 70 16.32 6.69 -17.97
C ARG A 70 14.83 6.46 -18.33
N PRO A 71 14.45 6.06 -19.57
CA PRO A 71 13.05 5.77 -19.87
C PRO A 71 12.46 4.63 -19.03
N ASP A 72 13.20 3.52 -18.86
CA ASP A 72 12.76 2.39 -18.03
C ASP A 72 12.62 2.81 -16.56
N TYR A 73 13.58 3.60 -16.06
CA TYR A 73 13.54 4.14 -14.70
C TYR A 73 12.32 5.05 -14.48
N VAL A 74 11.97 5.89 -15.45
CA VAL A 74 10.78 6.76 -15.39
C VAL A 74 9.49 5.95 -15.36
N SER A 75 9.37 4.87 -16.12
CA SER A 75 8.20 3.99 -16.08
C SER A 75 8.05 3.28 -14.72
N ILE A 76 9.17 2.79 -14.16
CA ILE A 76 9.19 2.23 -12.80
C ILE A 76 8.80 3.31 -11.78
N ALA A 77 9.19 4.57 -12.01
CA ALA A 77 8.81 5.69 -11.17
C ALA A 77 7.34 6.03 -11.16
N GLN A 78 6.71 5.98 -12.32
CA GLN A 78 5.26 6.11 -12.41
C GLN A 78 4.57 5.00 -11.61
N TYR A 79 5.02 3.75 -11.74
CA TYR A 79 4.47 2.63 -10.99
C TYR A 79 4.60 2.80 -9.46
N VAL A 80 5.81 3.12 -8.98
CA VAL A 80 6.08 3.35 -7.55
C VAL A 80 5.24 4.51 -7.01
N HIS A 81 5.11 5.60 -7.78
CA HIS A 81 4.30 6.74 -7.40
C HIS A 81 2.82 6.35 -7.28
N GLU A 82 2.28 5.63 -8.25
CA GLU A 82 0.90 5.14 -8.21
C GLU A 82 0.67 4.24 -6.99
N MET A 83 1.54 3.24 -6.76
CA MET A 83 1.46 2.36 -5.60
C MET A 83 1.57 3.11 -4.25
N SER A 84 2.25 4.26 -4.24
CA SER A 84 2.44 5.04 -3.01
C SER A 84 1.32 6.04 -2.73
N THR A 85 0.50 6.38 -3.73
CA THR A 85 -0.46 7.50 -3.64
C THR A 85 -1.90 7.12 -3.94
N ARG A 86 -2.14 6.00 -4.65
CA ARG A 86 -3.48 5.56 -5.05
C ARG A 86 -4.02 4.51 -4.08
N PRO A 87 -5.32 4.56 -3.74
CA PRO A 87 -5.97 3.53 -2.93
C PRO A 87 -6.12 2.22 -3.73
N THR A 88 -6.29 1.09 -3.02
CA THR A 88 -6.52 -0.23 -3.64
C THR A 88 -7.66 -0.24 -4.65
N SER A 89 -8.73 0.54 -4.44
CA SER A 89 -9.85 0.65 -5.38
C SER A 89 -9.40 1.05 -6.79
N HIS A 90 -8.40 1.92 -6.94
CA HIS A 90 -7.87 2.32 -8.25
C HIS A 90 -7.27 1.13 -9.03
N PHE A 91 -6.65 0.19 -8.34
CA PHE A 91 -6.05 -0.99 -8.95
C PHE A 91 -7.07 -2.12 -9.18
N LEU A 92 -8.13 -2.18 -8.37
CA LEU A 92 -9.20 -3.18 -8.48
C LEU A 92 -10.32 -2.77 -9.43
N GLU A 93 -10.59 -1.47 -9.61
CA GLU A 93 -11.54 -0.94 -10.61
C GLU A 93 -11.18 -1.37 -12.05
N GLN A 94 -9.91 -1.75 -12.27
CA GLN A 94 -9.42 -2.31 -13.52
C GLN A 94 -9.77 -3.81 -13.71
N VAL A 95 -10.29 -4.48 -12.68
CA VAL A 95 -10.47 -5.94 -12.62
C VAL A 95 -11.95 -6.34 -12.48
N ASP A 96 -12.78 -5.62 -11.73
CA ASP A 96 -14.23 -5.83 -11.64
C ASP A 96 -14.94 -4.62 -11.00
N GLY A 97 -16.24 -4.43 -11.29
CA GLY A 97 -17.05 -3.29 -10.87
C GLY A 97 -17.08 -3.02 -9.35
N ALA A 98 -17.28 -1.75 -8.99
CA ALA A 98 -17.14 -1.19 -7.64
C ALA A 98 -17.78 -2.00 -6.51
N PRO A 99 -17.16 -2.07 -5.31
CA PRO A 99 -17.72 -2.79 -4.17
C PRO A 99 -19.04 -2.15 -3.70
N ALA A 100 -19.99 -3.02 -3.35
CA ALA A 100 -21.35 -2.67 -2.91
C ALA A 100 -21.45 -2.15 -1.46
N ASP A 101 -20.33 -2.03 -0.74
CA ASP A 101 -20.28 -1.49 0.63
C ASP A 101 -18.92 -0.80 0.90
N PRO A 102 -18.90 0.51 1.25
CA PRO A 102 -17.66 1.24 1.57
C PRO A 102 -16.97 0.77 2.87
N ASP A 103 -17.66 -0.02 3.71
CA ASP A 103 -17.10 -0.60 4.94
C ASP A 103 -16.51 -2.00 4.71
N GLN A 104 -16.70 -2.59 3.51
CA GLN A 104 -16.02 -3.80 3.07
C GLN A 104 -14.85 -3.45 2.15
N VAL A 105 -13.63 -3.53 2.68
CA VAL A 105 -12.41 -3.23 1.92
C VAL A 105 -11.81 -4.52 1.39
N GLN A 106 -11.82 -4.68 0.07
CA GLN A 106 -11.05 -5.73 -0.58
C GLN A 106 -9.56 -5.35 -0.56
N LEU A 107 -8.70 -6.32 -0.23
CA LEU A 107 -7.26 -6.13 -0.20
C LEU A 107 -6.63 -6.36 -1.57
N LEU A 108 -5.60 -5.59 -1.89
CA LEU A 108 -4.84 -5.68 -3.14
C LEU A 108 -4.04 -6.98 -3.20
N GLN A 109 -3.50 -7.41 -2.05
CA GLN A 109 -2.84 -8.70 -1.85
C GLN A 109 -3.47 -9.44 -0.68
N PRO A 110 -3.54 -10.78 -0.70
CA PRO A 110 -3.96 -11.54 0.47
C PRO A 110 -3.03 -11.28 1.67
N LEU A 111 -3.62 -10.98 2.82
CA LEU A 111 -2.94 -10.75 4.08
C LEU A 111 -2.97 -12.03 4.93
N ASN A 112 -1.82 -12.48 5.43
CA ASN A 112 -1.78 -13.59 6.39
C ASN A 112 -1.86 -13.05 7.82
N ALA A 113 -3.07 -12.92 8.35
CA ALA A 113 -3.32 -12.47 9.72
C ALA A 113 -3.70 -13.65 10.61
N ALA A 114 -3.01 -13.80 11.76
CA ALA A 114 -3.27 -14.86 12.75
C ALA A 114 -3.34 -16.30 12.15
N GLY A 115 -2.50 -16.59 11.15
CA GLY A 115 -2.46 -17.90 10.48
C GLY A 115 -3.59 -18.16 9.48
N ARG A 116 -4.39 -17.14 9.14
CA ARG A 116 -5.41 -17.21 8.09
C ARG A 116 -5.09 -16.24 6.97
N SER A 117 -5.32 -16.67 5.74
CA SER A 117 -5.25 -15.77 4.58
C SER A 117 -6.56 -15.00 4.46
N VAL A 118 -6.46 -13.68 4.49
CA VAL A 118 -7.57 -12.73 4.46
C VAL A 118 -7.46 -11.92 3.18
N THR A 119 -8.53 -11.83 2.41
CA THR A 119 -8.57 -11.07 1.14
C THR A 119 -9.44 -9.83 1.20
N SER A 120 -10.15 -9.63 2.31
CA SER A 120 -11.02 -8.49 2.56
C SER A 120 -11.13 -8.23 4.05
N LEU A 121 -11.30 -6.96 4.42
CA LEU A 121 -11.50 -6.50 5.80
C LEU A 121 -12.86 -5.84 5.93
N SER A 122 -13.56 -6.15 7.01
CA SER A 122 -14.76 -5.43 7.42
C SER A 122 -14.37 -4.35 8.41
N LEU A 123 -14.72 -3.11 8.12
CA LEU A 123 -14.39 -1.97 8.97
C LEU A 123 -15.48 -1.72 10.01
N GLU A 124 -15.06 -1.44 11.24
CA GLU A 124 -15.93 -1.03 12.34
C GLU A 124 -15.68 0.43 12.71
N MET A 125 -16.77 1.16 12.96
CA MET A 125 -16.69 2.54 13.44
C MET A 125 -16.07 2.57 14.85
N PRO A 126 -15.06 3.42 15.09
CA PRO A 126 -14.38 3.47 16.38
C PRO A 126 -15.28 4.07 17.46
N ILE A 127 -15.33 3.43 18.63
CA ILE A 127 -15.99 4.00 19.80
C ILE A 127 -15.24 5.22 20.35
N LEU A 128 -15.95 6.12 21.03
CA LEU A 128 -15.36 7.32 21.65
C LEU A 128 -14.21 7.01 22.62
N ARG A 129 -14.21 5.82 23.25
CA ARG A 129 -13.10 5.41 24.11
C ARG A 129 -11.81 5.20 23.31
N ALA A 130 -11.88 4.59 22.12
CA ALA A 130 -10.74 4.36 21.25
C ALA A 130 -10.17 5.69 20.74
N THR A 131 -11.02 6.62 20.29
CA THR A 131 -10.55 7.94 19.82
C THR A 131 -9.93 8.78 20.94
N LYS A 132 -10.43 8.67 22.18
CA LYS A 132 -9.79 9.26 23.36
C LYS A 132 -8.43 8.63 23.69
N ALA A 133 -8.30 7.31 23.55
CA ALA A 133 -7.02 6.62 23.74
C ALA A 133 -5.99 7.02 22.67
N MET A 134 -6.42 7.08 21.40
CA MET A 134 -5.61 7.54 20.27
C MET A 134 -4.97 8.91 20.57
N LYS A 135 -5.73 9.88 21.08
CA LYS A 135 -5.21 11.23 21.40
C LYS A 135 -4.07 11.25 22.43
N LYS A 136 -3.90 10.19 23.22
CA LYS A 136 -2.80 10.07 24.21
C LYS A 136 -1.48 9.62 23.59
N LEU A 137 -1.49 9.11 22.36
CA LEU A 137 -0.29 8.67 21.65
C LEU A 137 0.51 9.88 21.15
N LYS A 138 1.84 9.72 21.09
CA LYS A 138 2.77 10.84 20.90
C LYS A 138 2.84 11.27 19.45
N THR A 139 2.94 10.31 18.53
CA THR A 139 3.16 10.59 17.10
C THR A 139 1.87 10.41 16.29
N ALA A 140 1.76 11.14 15.18
CA ALA A 140 0.65 10.96 14.24
C ALA A 140 0.62 9.53 13.67
N LYS A 141 1.80 8.93 13.47
CA LYS A 141 1.96 7.55 13.00
C LYS A 141 1.38 6.53 13.99
N GLU A 142 1.79 6.59 15.26
CA GLU A 142 1.24 5.68 16.28
C GLU A 142 -0.28 5.81 16.39
N ARG A 143 -0.82 7.03 16.23
CA ARG A 143 -2.27 7.28 16.19
C ARG A 143 -2.94 6.57 15.03
N ALA A 144 -2.39 6.70 13.83
CA ALA A 144 -2.90 6.08 12.61
C ALA A 144 -2.86 4.55 12.72
N GLU A 145 -1.73 3.96 13.12
CA GLU A 145 -1.59 2.51 13.32
C GLU A 145 -2.57 1.99 14.38
N PHE A 146 -2.67 2.67 15.53
CA PHE A 146 -3.59 2.29 16.60
C PHE A 146 -5.05 2.30 16.19
N ILE A 147 -5.52 3.38 15.56
CA ILE A 147 -6.92 3.48 15.17
C ILE A 147 -7.24 2.52 14.03
N THR A 148 -6.29 2.28 13.11
CA THR A 148 -6.43 1.31 12.02
C THR A 148 -6.56 -0.10 12.54
N ALA A 149 -5.71 -0.52 13.49
CA ALA A 149 -5.86 -1.81 14.16
C ALA A 149 -7.24 -1.95 14.82
N HIS A 150 -7.71 -0.88 15.50
CA HIS A 150 -9.02 -0.88 16.14
C HIS A 150 -10.20 -0.99 15.17
N CYS A 151 -10.15 -0.30 14.03
CA CYS A 151 -11.24 -0.31 13.05
C CYS A 151 -11.24 -1.57 12.16
N THR A 152 -10.10 -2.24 11.98
CA THR A 152 -9.97 -3.43 11.11
C THR A 152 -9.99 -4.75 11.90
N GLY A 153 -9.76 -4.70 13.21
CA GLY A 153 -9.55 -5.89 14.05
C GLY A 153 -8.19 -6.58 13.84
N LEU A 154 -7.30 -6.00 13.01
CA LEU A 154 -5.94 -6.50 12.81
C LEU A 154 -5.05 -6.21 14.03
N MET A 155 -4.07 -7.07 14.28
CA MET A 155 -3.02 -6.76 15.23
C MET A 155 -2.03 -5.77 14.62
N LEU A 156 -1.37 -4.95 15.43
CA LEU A 156 -0.37 -3.99 14.93
C LEU A 156 0.70 -4.61 14.01
N PRO A 157 1.25 -5.82 14.30
CA PRO A 157 2.20 -6.46 13.40
C PRO A 157 1.59 -6.90 12.05
N ASP A 158 0.28 -7.15 11.99
CA ASP A 158 -0.38 -7.50 10.74
C ASP A 158 -0.50 -6.27 9.81
N LEU A 159 -0.51 -5.05 10.38
CA LEU A 159 -0.54 -3.81 9.58
C LEU A 159 0.73 -3.62 8.75
N ASP A 160 1.88 -4.11 9.25
CA ASP A 160 3.16 -4.04 8.54
C ASP A 160 3.14 -4.83 7.21
N LEU A 161 2.24 -5.82 7.11
CA LEU A 161 2.06 -6.69 5.94
C LEU A 161 1.02 -6.16 4.93
N LEU A 162 0.37 -5.03 5.22
CA LEU A 162 -0.52 -4.38 4.26
C LEU A 162 0.28 -3.80 3.10
N THR A 163 -0.31 -3.78 1.90
CA THR A 163 0.25 -2.97 0.82
C THR A 163 0.02 -1.48 1.09
N VAL A 164 0.83 -0.62 0.50
CA VAL A 164 0.66 0.84 0.62
C VAL A 164 -0.69 1.30 0.05
N PRO A 165 -1.19 0.76 -1.08
CA PRO A 165 -2.56 1.04 -1.52
C PRO A 165 -3.65 0.61 -0.53
N ASP A 166 -3.48 -0.54 0.13
CA ASP A 166 -4.44 -1.02 1.15
C ASP A 166 -4.45 -0.07 2.34
N TRP A 167 -3.27 0.28 2.84
CA TRP A 167 -3.11 1.28 3.89
C TRP A 167 -3.79 2.60 3.53
N THR A 168 -3.55 3.10 2.31
CA THR A 168 -4.13 4.36 1.82
C THR A 168 -5.65 4.31 1.77
N GLN A 169 -6.23 3.22 1.26
CA GLN A 169 -7.69 3.03 1.24
C GLN A 169 -8.28 2.99 2.65
N LEU A 170 -7.63 2.28 3.57
CA LEU A 170 -8.04 2.23 4.97
C LEU A 170 -8.00 3.61 5.62
N GLN A 171 -6.93 4.38 5.41
CA GLN A 171 -6.80 5.72 5.98
C GLN A 171 -7.91 6.67 5.52
N VAL A 172 -8.29 6.63 4.23
CA VAL A 172 -9.39 7.46 3.70
C VAL A 172 -10.70 7.13 4.42
N ARG A 173 -11.02 5.84 4.57
CA ARG A 173 -12.29 5.44 5.21
C ARG A 173 -12.30 5.70 6.72
N ILE A 174 -11.16 5.51 7.39
CA ILE A 174 -11.02 5.82 8.82
C ILE A 174 -11.12 7.32 9.05
N ASP A 175 -10.55 8.15 8.18
CA ASP A 175 -10.70 9.60 8.26
C ASP A 175 -12.17 10.02 8.19
N ASP A 176 -12.96 9.38 7.31
CA ASP A 176 -14.40 9.59 7.28
C ASP A 176 -15.05 9.28 8.63
N PHE A 177 -14.76 8.12 9.25
CA PHE A 177 -15.31 7.77 10.57
C PHE A 177 -14.98 8.78 11.66
N LEU A 178 -13.80 9.40 11.59
CA LEU A 178 -13.35 10.35 12.60
C LEU A 178 -13.94 11.76 12.40
N ASN A 179 -14.25 12.13 11.16
CA ASN A 179 -14.53 13.53 10.81
C ASN A 179 -15.91 13.78 10.18
N LYS A 180 -16.62 12.76 9.69
CA LYS A 180 -17.95 12.94 9.06
C LYS A 180 -19.08 12.79 10.08
N PRO A 181 -20.19 13.55 9.94
CA PRO A 181 -21.35 13.42 10.80
C PRO A 181 -22.13 12.13 10.50
N ALA A 182 -22.95 11.68 11.46
CA ALA A 182 -23.74 10.45 11.33
C ALA A 182 -24.61 10.38 10.07
N ASP A 183 -25.15 11.51 9.60
CA ASP A 183 -26.01 11.57 8.41
C ASP A 183 -25.28 11.17 7.12
N PHE A 184 -23.97 11.41 7.04
CA PHE A 184 -23.14 10.94 5.92
C PHE A 184 -23.23 9.42 5.76
N PHE A 185 -23.13 8.67 6.86
CA PHE A 185 -23.16 7.21 6.86
C PHE A 185 -24.55 6.62 6.62
N ARG A 186 -25.60 7.33 7.07
CA ARG A 186 -26.99 6.94 6.79
C ARG A 186 -27.32 7.02 5.29
N SER A 187 -26.75 7.99 4.58
CA SER A 187 -26.94 8.11 3.13
C SER A 187 -26.15 7.08 2.31
N ALA A 188 -25.02 6.60 2.85
CA ALA A 188 -24.17 5.62 2.19
C ALA A 188 -24.73 4.18 2.24
N THR A 189 -25.56 3.86 3.24
CA THR A 189 -26.16 2.53 3.47
C THR A 189 -27.57 2.36 2.88
N SER A 190 -28.15 3.40 2.25
CA SER A 190 -29.54 3.44 1.81
C SER A 190 -29.76 3.24 0.29
N LYS A 191 -28.85 2.55 -0.42
CA LYS A 191 -29.05 2.17 -1.83
C LYS A 191 -29.17 0.66 -2.01
#